data_AF-A0A524CAX1-F1
#
_entry.id   AF-A0A524CAX1-F1
#
_cell.length_a   1.000
_cell.length_b   1.000
_cell.length_c   1.000
_cell.angle_alpha   90.00
_cell.angle_beta   90.00
_cell.angle_gamma   90.00
#
_symmetry.space_group_name_H-M   'P 1'
#
loop_
_entity.id
_entity.type
_entity.pdbx_description
1 polymer ?
#
loop_
_entity_poly.entity_id
_entity_poly.type
_entity_poly.pdbx_seq_one_letter_code
_entity_poly.pdbx_strand_id
1 'polypeptide(L)'
;MKILDQDKKQGQITVRVQDLNDLWSLYNIIAKGDIVSSLTQRRVVMKEGSKGERKVMRLTLKVEDVAFHEFSNRLRIKGTILEGPDDFVSFGSYHTFNLEINQKITITKDEWMRQDLMRLKESSKLATNFVMLIVAMETGLANVALITNYSHNNIATITKNIPGKRYEQSFRRKFLNDFFEDVQRLIES
;
A
#
# COMPACT_ATOMS: atom_id res chain seq x y z
N MET A 1 7.76 -7.56 -6.36
CA MET A 1 8.77 -7.59 -5.27
C MET A 1 9.94 -8.46 -5.65
N LYS A 2 11.11 -8.20 -5.06
CA LYS A 2 12.27 -9.06 -5.25
C LYS A 2 12.64 -9.75 -3.94
N ILE A 3 12.54 -11.07 -3.91
CA ILE A 3 13.09 -11.88 -2.82
C ILE A 3 14.61 -11.85 -2.95
N LEU A 4 15.30 -11.45 -1.87
CA LEU A 4 16.75 -11.32 -1.83
C LEU A 4 17.42 -12.51 -1.14
N ASP A 5 16.80 -13.01 -0.07
CA ASP A 5 17.34 -14.10 0.74
C ASP A 5 16.21 -14.86 1.46
N GLN A 6 16.41 -16.15 1.70
CA GLN A 6 15.48 -17.04 2.39
C GLN A 6 16.23 -18.04 3.28
N ASP A 7 16.24 -17.79 4.58
CA ASP A 7 16.73 -18.75 5.58
C ASP A 7 15.55 -19.52 6.18
N LYS A 8 15.34 -20.74 5.68
CA LYS A 8 14.29 -21.63 6.17
C LYS A 8 14.53 -22.14 7.60
N LYS A 9 15.77 -22.18 8.07
CA LYS A 9 16.09 -22.67 9.43
C LYS A 9 15.71 -21.63 10.48
N GLN A 10 15.93 -20.36 10.17
CA GLN A 10 15.59 -19.24 11.05
C GLN A 10 14.22 -18.63 10.78
N GLY A 11 13.45 -19.19 9.83
CA GLY A 11 12.15 -18.63 9.44
C GLY A 11 12.26 -17.20 8.91
N GLN A 12 13.37 -16.85 8.26
CA GLN A 12 13.68 -15.49 7.84
C GLN A 12 13.61 -15.33 6.32
N ILE A 13 12.90 -14.29 5.86
CA ILE A 13 12.80 -13.94 4.44
C ILE A 13 13.12 -12.45 4.29
N THR A 14 14.09 -12.14 3.43
CA THR A 14 14.44 -10.75 3.08
C THR A 14 13.91 -10.41 1.70
N VAL A 15 13.17 -9.31 1.60
CA VAL A 15 12.61 -8.81 0.35
C VAL A 15 12.99 -7.35 0.10
N ARG A 16 13.00 -6.95 -1.18
CA ARG A 16 13.04 -5.57 -1.62
C ARG A 16 11.71 -5.20 -2.27
N VAL A 17 11.13 -4.09 -1.81
CA VAL A 17 9.91 -3.50 -2.37
C VAL A 17 10.24 -2.87 -3.72
N GLN A 18 9.47 -3.18 -4.76
CA GLN A 18 9.63 -2.62 -6.11
C GLN A 18 8.47 -1.70 -6.50
N ASP A 19 7.27 -1.95 -5.98
CA ASP A 19 6.08 -1.16 -6.27
C ASP A 19 5.10 -1.10 -5.08
N LEU A 20 3.92 -0.52 -5.30
CA LEU A 20 2.85 -0.42 -4.29
C LEU A 20 2.16 -1.75 -4.00
N ASN A 21 2.07 -2.64 -4.99
CA ASN A 21 1.50 -3.98 -4.80
C ASN A 21 2.31 -4.79 -3.81
N ASP A 22 3.62 -4.59 -3.80
CA ASP A 22 4.52 -5.20 -2.84
C ASP A 22 4.27 -4.72 -1.42
N LEU A 23 4.06 -3.41 -1.21
CA LEU A 23 3.71 -2.87 0.10
C LEU A 23 2.37 -3.42 0.58
N TRP A 24 1.38 -3.51 -0.30
CA TRP A 24 0.10 -4.15 -0.01
C TRP A 24 0.25 -5.65 0.31
N SER A 25 1.12 -6.34 -0.43
CA SER A 25 1.40 -7.75 -0.16
C SER A 25 2.01 -7.93 1.22
N LEU A 26 3.00 -7.10 1.56
CA LEU A 26 3.66 -7.10 2.87
C LEU A 26 2.71 -6.74 4.01
N TYR A 27 1.79 -5.79 3.79
CA TYR A 27 0.71 -5.48 4.73
C TYR A 27 -0.11 -6.71 5.10
N ASN A 28 -0.41 -7.57 4.13
CA ASN A 28 -1.18 -8.80 4.36
C ASN A 28 -0.36 -9.97 4.92
N ILE A 29 0.98 -9.90 4.84
CA ILE A 29 1.89 -10.96 5.30
C ILE A 29 2.37 -10.70 6.73
N ILE A 30 2.69 -9.45 7.06
CA ILE A 30 3.25 -9.06 8.36
C ILE A 30 2.11 -8.94 9.37
N ALA A 31 2.20 -9.71 10.44
CA ALA A 31 1.19 -9.77 11.50
C ALA A 31 1.79 -9.34 12.85
N LYS A 32 0.90 -9.01 13.79
CA LYS A 32 1.27 -8.75 15.18
C LYS A 32 2.00 -9.97 15.76
N GLY A 33 3.12 -9.71 16.43
CA GLY A 33 3.98 -10.74 17.02
C GLY A 33 5.18 -11.13 16.15
N ASP A 34 5.12 -10.90 14.84
CA ASP A 34 6.25 -11.13 13.94
C ASP A 34 7.45 -10.26 14.33
N ILE A 35 8.63 -10.67 13.89
CA ILE A 35 9.86 -9.90 14.02
C ILE A 35 10.22 -9.33 12.66
N VAL A 36 10.50 -8.03 12.59
CA VAL A 36 10.91 -7.36 11.35
C VAL A 36 12.19 -6.56 11.56
N SER A 37 13.09 -6.60 10.58
CA SER A 37 14.32 -5.81 10.60
C SER A 37 14.46 -4.98 9.33
N SER A 38 14.80 -3.70 9.48
CA SER A 38 14.99 -2.78 8.36
C SER A 38 15.96 -1.65 8.73
N LEU A 39 16.47 -0.97 7.70
CA LEU A 39 17.21 0.28 7.87
C LEU A 39 16.23 1.43 8.10
N THR A 40 16.49 2.24 9.11
CA THR A 40 15.69 3.43 9.46
C THR A 40 16.60 4.60 9.77
N GLN A 41 16.04 5.80 9.72
CA GLN A 41 16.68 7.01 10.23
C GLN A 41 16.09 7.37 11.60
N ARG A 42 16.95 7.65 12.58
CA ARG A 42 16.55 8.13 13.90
C ARG A 42 17.34 9.39 14.25
N ARG A 43 16.67 10.35 14.88
CA ARG A 43 17.35 11.52 15.45
C ARG A 43 18.01 11.11 16.76
N VAL A 44 19.33 11.30 16.83
CA VAL A 44 20.15 11.02 18.00
C VAL A 44 20.64 12.34 18.56
N VAL A 45 20.43 12.56 19.86
CA VAL A 45 20.93 13.74 20.58
C VAL A 45 22.09 13.28 21.46
N MET A 46 23.31 13.67 21.12
CA MET A 46 24.53 13.27 21.85
C MET A 46 24.78 14.09 23.14
N LYS A 47 24.27 15.33 23.20
CA LYS A 47 24.41 16.24 24.34
C LYS A 47 23.11 17.01 24.52
N GLU A 48 22.64 17.14 25.76
CA GLU A 48 21.49 17.99 26.08
C GLU A 48 21.71 19.41 25.55
N GLY A 49 20.71 19.94 24.85
CA GLY A 49 20.76 21.27 24.21
C GLY A 49 21.37 21.31 22.81
N SER A 50 21.90 20.21 22.25
CA SER A 50 22.45 20.20 20.89
C SER A 50 21.39 19.88 19.81
N LYS A 51 21.63 20.34 18.58
CA LYS A 51 20.83 19.93 17.42
C LYS A 51 21.10 18.45 17.14
N GLY A 52 20.21 17.57 17.60
CA GLY A 52 20.34 16.13 17.32
C GLY A 52 20.45 15.81 15.82
N GLU A 53 21.30 14.86 15.48
CA GLU A 53 21.62 14.44 14.12
C GLU A 53 20.79 13.23 13.70
N ARG A 54 20.42 13.13 12.42
CA ARG A 54 19.77 11.93 11.88
C ARG A 54 20.83 10.91 11.50
N LYS A 55 20.81 9.75 12.17
CA LYS A 55 21.67 8.61 11.84
C LYS A 55 20.86 7.49 11.21
N VAL A 56 21.41 6.88 10.17
CA VAL A 56 20.90 5.64 9.58
C VAL A 56 21.36 4.47 10.45
N MET A 57 20.45 3.59 10.83
CA MET A 57 20.74 2.41 11.63
C MET A 57 19.80 1.27 11.25
N ARG A 58 20.24 0.03 11.46
CA ARG A 58 19.37 -1.14 11.35
C ARG A 58 18.74 -1.41 12.71
N LEU A 59 17.42 -1.55 12.75
CA LEU A 59 16.68 -1.97 13.94
C LEU A 59 15.94 -3.27 13.65
N THR A 60 15.68 -4.03 14.71
CA THR A 60 14.77 -5.18 14.73
C THR A 60 13.61 -4.85 15.67
N LEU A 61 12.38 -4.96 15.19
CA LEU A 61 11.16 -4.68 15.95
C LEU A 61 10.32 -5.95 16.11
N LYS A 62 9.70 -6.10 17.28
CA LYS A 62 8.53 -6.96 17.46
C LYS A 62 7.28 -6.19 17.03
N VAL A 63 6.59 -6.69 16.02
CA VAL A 63 5.44 -6.00 15.41
C VAL A 63 4.28 -5.95 16.40
N GLU A 64 3.72 -4.77 16.59
CA GLU A 64 2.47 -4.55 17.34
C GLU A 64 1.31 -4.22 16.41
N ASP A 65 1.57 -3.42 15.38
CA ASP A 65 0.54 -2.90 14.46
C ASP A 65 1.14 -2.62 13.07
N VAL A 66 0.32 -2.79 12.04
CA VAL A 66 0.70 -2.58 10.64
C VAL A 66 -0.41 -1.81 9.93
N ALA A 67 -0.05 -0.74 9.24
CA ALA A 67 -0.99 0.10 8.50
C ALA A 67 -0.45 0.44 7.10
N PHE A 68 -1.24 0.17 6.07
CA PHE A 68 -0.94 0.60 4.71
C PHE A 68 -1.56 1.98 4.44
N HIS A 69 -0.73 2.94 4.03
CA HIS A 69 -1.17 4.29 3.70
C HIS A 69 -1.04 4.54 2.20
N GLU A 70 -2.10 4.26 1.45
CA GLU A 70 -2.16 4.39 0.00
C GLU A 70 -1.72 5.79 -0.48
N PHE A 71 -2.32 6.87 0.05
CA PHE A 71 -2.00 8.24 -0.38
C PHE A 71 -0.54 8.64 -0.22
N SER A 72 0.15 8.04 0.75
CA SER A 72 1.55 8.35 1.04
C SER A 72 2.52 7.25 0.62
N ASN A 73 2.02 6.27 -0.16
CA ASN A 73 2.79 5.20 -0.78
C ASN A 73 3.73 4.46 0.19
N ARG A 74 3.28 4.20 1.42
CA ARG A 74 4.11 3.60 2.48
C ARG A 74 3.37 2.55 3.29
N LEU A 75 4.13 1.57 3.77
CA LEU A 75 3.70 0.62 4.79
C LEU A 75 4.29 1.01 6.15
N ARG A 76 3.41 1.32 7.10
CA ARG A 76 3.78 1.70 8.46
C ARG A 76 3.75 0.46 9.35
N ILE A 77 4.89 0.10 9.93
CA ILE A 77 5.02 -1.04 10.84
C ILE A 77 5.45 -0.50 12.20
N LYS A 78 4.56 -0.53 13.18
CA LYS A 78 4.83 -0.10 14.56
C LYS A 78 5.22 -1.32 15.38
N GLY A 79 6.23 -1.17 16.22
CA GLY A 79 6.66 -2.24 17.09
C GLY A 79 7.63 -1.79 18.18
N THR A 80 7.92 -2.73 19.07
CA THR A 80 8.88 -2.58 20.16
C THR A 80 10.27 -2.96 19.66
N ILE A 81 11.29 -2.16 19.98
CA ILE A 81 12.66 -2.43 19.56
C ILE A 81 13.22 -3.62 20.36
N LEU A 82 13.62 -4.67 19.63
CA LEU A 82 14.30 -5.85 20.17
C LEU A 82 15.82 -5.74 20.01
N GLU A 83 16.29 -5.24 18.87
CA GLU A 83 17.72 -5.14 18.55
C GLU A 83 18.04 -3.84 17.81
N GLY A 84 19.26 -3.35 17.98
CA GLY A 84 19.78 -2.14 17.36
C GLY A 84 21.14 -1.78 17.95
N PRO A 85 21.82 -0.75 17.41
CA PRO A 85 23.07 -0.27 18.01
C PRO A 85 22.82 0.33 19.38
N ASP A 86 23.34 -0.32 20.43
CA ASP A 86 23.16 0.02 21.85
C ASP A 86 23.37 1.51 22.15
N ASP A 87 24.37 2.14 21.51
CA ASP A 87 24.73 3.55 21.70
C ASP A 87 23.59 4.53 21.36
N PHE A 88 22.61 4.12 20.56
CA PHE A 88 21.59 5.01 19.99
C PHE A 88 20.15 4.53 20.21
N VAL A 89 19.96 3.45 20.96
CA VAL A 89 18.69 2.73 21.03
C VAL A 89 18.38 2.28 22.45
N SER A 90 17.20 2.64 22.93
CA SER A 90 16.63 2.07 24.15
C SER A 90 15.83 0.81 23.81
N PHE A 91 16.32 -0.36 24.19
CA PHE A 91 15.56 -1.61 24.07
C PHE A 91 14.24 -1.54 24.82
N GLY A 92 13.19 -2.15 24.26
CA GLY A 92 11.84 -2.07 24.82
C GLY A 92 11.10 -0.76 24.51
N SER A 93 11.75 0.25 23.93
CA SER A 93 11.06 1.45 23.42
C SER A 93 10.36 1.19 22.09
N TYR A 94 9.47 2.09 21.71
CA TYR A 94 8.69 2.00 20.47
C TYR A 94 9.39 2.66 19.29
N HIS A 95 9.28 2.03 18.13
CA HIS A 95 9.66 2.62 16.85
C HIS A 95 8.63 2.30 15.77
N THR A 96 8.69 3.03 14.67
CA THR A 96 7.84 2.78 13.51
C THR A 96 8.71 2.78 12.26
N PHE A 97 8.69 1.69 11.51
CA PHE A 97 9.21 1.67 10.15
C PHE A 97 8.18 2.27 9.19
N ASN A 98 8.62 3.21 8.36
CA ASN A 98 7.88 3.66 7.18
C ASN A 98 8.57 3.04 5.97
N LEU A 99 8.11 1.86 5.56
CA LEU A 99 8.67 1.12 4.44
C LEU A 99 8.15 1.72 3.13
N GLU A 100 9.08 2.08 2.26
CA GLU A 100 8.83 2.69 0.95
C GLU A 100 9.37 1.82 -0.18
N ILE A 101 9.02 2.18 -1.42
CA ILE A 101 9.56 1.54 -2.63
C ILE A 101 11.09 1.61 -2.62
N ASN A 102 11.76 0.57 -3.13
CA ASN A 102 13.21 0.38 -3.15
C ASN A 102 13.88 0.07 -1.81
N GLN A 103 13.14 0.09 -0.71
CA GLN A 103 13.67 -0.32 0.59
C GLN A 103 13.63 -1.85 0.75
N LYS A 104 14.46 -2.35 1.67
CA LYS A 104 14.55 -3.76 2.02
C LYS A 104 13.96 -3.97 3.40
N ILE A 105 13.28 -5.09 3.59
CA ILE A 105 12.82 -5.53 4.90
C ILE A 105 13.07 -7.02 5.04
N THR A 106 13.50 -7.41 6.23
CA THR A 106 13.65 -8.79 6.64
C THR A 106 12.51 -9.13 7.58
N ILE A 107 11.77 -10.19 7.29
CA ILE A 107 10.66 -10.69 8.10
C ILE A 107 11.07 -12.03 8.68
N THR A 108 10.94 -12.18 9.98
CA THR A 108 11.16 -13.41 10.72
C THR A 108 9.85 -13.84 11.37
N LYS A 109 9.44 -15.07 11.08
CA LYS A 109 8.25 -15.71 11.65
C LYS A 109 8.64 -17.05 12.25
N ASP A 110 8.02 -17.42 13.37
CA ASP A 110 8.18 -18.75 13.96
C ASP A 110 7.70 -19.84 12.99
N GLU A 111 6.58 -19.59 12.31
CA GLU A 111 6.04 -20.45 11.26
C GLU A 111 5.54 -19.61 10.08
N TRP A 112 5.94 -19.99 8.87
CA TRP A 112 5.43 -19.39 7.64
C TRP A 112 4.23 -20.18 7.14
N MET A 113 3.06 -19.54 7.08
CA MET A 113 1.90 -20.17 6.48
C MET A 113 2.10 -20.35 4.98
N ARG A 114 1.54 -21.43 4.43
CA ARG A 114 1.62 -21.72 2.98
C ARG A 114 1.07 -20.57 2.14
N GLN A 115 0.02 -19.90 2.62
CA GLN A 115 -0.59 -18.73 1.96
C GLN A 115 0.36 -17.53 1.89
N ASP A 116 1.14 -17.28 2.94
CA ASP A 116 2.10 -16.17 2.99
C ASP A 116 3.24 -16.39 2.00
N LEU A 117 3.76 -17.63 1.95
CA LEU A 117 4.79 -18.03 0.99
C LEU A 117 4.28 -17.97 -0.44
N MET A 118 3.02 -18.36 -0.67
CA MET A 118 2.37 -18.27 -1.97
C MET A 118 2.24 -16.81 -2.42
N ARG A 119 1.75 -15.94 -1.53
CA ARG A 119 1.63 -14.49 -1.79
C ARG A 119 2.99 -13.86 -2.07
N LEU A 120 4.03 -14.14 -1.28
CA LEU A 120 5.40 -13.69 -1.55
C LEU A 120 5.90 -14.12 -2.94
N LYS A 121 5.65 -15.38 -3.31
CA LYS A 121 6.06 -15.93 -4.60
C LYS A 121 5.30 -15.31 -5.77
N GLU A 122 3.99 -15.08 -5.61
CA GLU A 122 3.14 -14.45 -6.61
C GLU A 122 3.55 -12.99 -6.83
N SER A 123 3.66 -12.21 -5.75
CA SER A 123 4.14 -10.82 -5.81
C SER A 123 5.58 -10.73 -6.33
N SER A 124 6.38 -11.81 -6.25
CA SER A 124 7.72 -11.86 -6.83
C SER A 124 7.77 -12.18 -8.33
N LYS A 125 6.73 -12.80 -8.87
CA LYS A 125 6.67 -13.23 -10.27
C LYS A 125 5.85 -12.28 -11.14
N LEU A 126 4.81 -11.72 -10.55
CA LEU A 126 3.80 -10.97 -11.26
C LEU A 126 4.11 -9.48 -11.18
N ALA A 127 4.43 -8.89 -12.32
CA ALA A 127 4.29 -7.45 -12.56
C ALA A 127 2.88 -7.15 -13.09
N THR A 128 1.85 -7.89 -12.68
CA THR A 128 0.46 -7.56 -13.05
C THR A 128 -0.03 -6.43 -12.17
N ASN A 129 0.40 -5.23 -12.52
CA ASN A 129 -0.26 -4.01 -12.12
C ASN A 129 -1.50 -3.89 -13.00
N PHE A 130 -2.56 -4.64 -12.71
CA PHE A 130 -3.81 -4.38 -13.41
C PHE A 130 -4.40 -3.09 -12.85
N VAL A 131 -4.83 -2.25 -13.77
CA VAL A 131 -5.63 -1.06 -13.50
C VAL A 131 -6.88 -1.24 -14.33
N MET A 132 -8.02 -1.39 -13.66
CA MET A 132 -9.32 -1.53 -14.31
C MET A 132 -10.11 -0.24 -14.12
N LEU A 133 -10.57 0.34 -15.22
CA LEU A 133 -11.56 1.40 -15.19
C LEU A 133 -12.94 0.76 -15.19
N ILE A 134 -13.74 1.00 -14.16
CA ILE A 134 -15.12 0.55 -14.06
C ILE A 134 -16.05 1.74 -14.23
N VAL A 135 -17.03 1.57 -15.12
CA VAL A 135 -18.05 2.57 -15.40
C VAL A 135 -19.40 1.94 -15.09
N ALA A 136 -20.02 2.36 -13.99
CA ALA A 136 -21.36 1.93 -13.59
C ALA A 136 -22.37 3.02 -13.97
N MET A 137 -23.35 2.68 -14.81
CA MET A 137 -24.26 3.66 -15.41
C MET A 137 -25.73 3.27 -15.25
N GLU A 138 -26.53 4.28 -14.92
CA GLU A 138 -27.99 4.28 -15.02
C GLU A 138 -28.42 5.50 -15.86
N THR A 139 -29.73 5.62 -16.14
CA THR A 139 -30.30 6.79 -16.83
C THR A 139 -29.97 8.07 -16.06
N GLY A 140 -29.03 8.87 -16.58
CA GLY A 140 -28.68 10.16 -16.02
C GLY A 140 -27.69 10.11 -14.85
N LEU A 141 -27.12 8.95 -14.55
CA LEU A 141 -26.10 8.80 -13.51
C LEU A 141 -24.99 7.86 -14.00
N ALA A 142 -23.75 8.30 -13.97
CA ALA A 142 -22.58 7.47 -14.21
C ALA A 142 -21.58 7.64 -13.07
N ASN A 143 -21.05 6.54 -12.56
CA ASN A 143 -19.92 6.51 -11.64
C ASN A 143 -18.73 5.85 -12.33
N VAL A 144 -17.59 6.53 -12.32
CA VAL A 144 -16.35 6.08 -12.93
C VAL A 144 -15.31 5.86 -11.84
N ALA A 145 -14.84 4.62 -11.69
CA ALA A 145 -13.90 4.24 -10.65
C ALA A 145 -12.67 3.52 -11.25
N LEU A 146 -11.51 3.73 -10.65
CA LEU A 146 -10.30 2.95 -10.88
C LEU A 146 -10.18 1.87 -9.81
N ILE A 147 -10.01 0.64 -10.25
CA ILE A 147 -9.71 -0.50 -9.40
C ILE A 147 -8.29 -0.97 -9.70
N THR A 148 -7.49 -1.06 -8.65
CA THR A 148 -6.15 -1.65 -8.66
C THR A 148 -6.11 -2.86 -7.74
N ASN A 149 -4.96 -3.52 -7.64
CA ASN A 149 -4.79 -4.67 -6.74
C ASN A 149 -4.96 -4.33 -5.24
N TYR A 150 -4.85 -3.06 -4.87
CA TYR A 150 -4.85 -2.59 -3.48
C TYR A 150 -5.82 -1.44 -3.21
N SER A 151 -6.58 -0.98 -4.22
CA SER A 151 -7.44 0.18 -4.07
C SER A 151 -8.67 0.15 -4.98
N HIS A 152 -9.70 0.88 -4.55
CA HIS A 152 -10.86 1.25 -5.33
C HIS A 152 -11.09 2.76 -5.15
N ASN A 153 -10.83 3.54 -6.20
CA ASN A 153 -10.94 5.00 -6.16
C ASN A 153 -12.05 5.45 -7.10
N ASN A 154 -13.12 6.05 -6.57
CA ASN A 154 -14.11 6.73 -7.40
C ASN A 154 -13.48 8.03 -7.95
N ILE A 155 -13.32 8.10 -9.26
CA ILE A 155 -12.67 9.23 -9.93
C ILE A 155 -13.69 10.35 -10.12
N ALA A 156 -14.92 10.00 -10.51
CA ALA A 156 -15.93 10.97 -10.87
C ALA A 156 -17.34 10.37 -10.88
N THR A 157 -18.30 11.23 -10.56
CA THR A 157 -19.72 10.98 -10.69
C THR A 157 -20.33 12.02 -11.63
N ILE A 158 -20.91 11.56 -12.74
CA ILE A 158 -21.65 12.41 -13.68
C ILE A 158 -23.14 12.22 -13.42
N THR A 159 -23.85 13.33 -13.20
CA THR A 159 -25.31 13.33 -13.00
C THR A 159 -25.97 14.29 -13.98
N LYS A 160 -26.95 13.81 -14.75
CA LYS A 160 -27.80 14.62 -15.63
C LYS A 160 -29.27 14.24 -15.45
N ASN A 161 -30.14 15.24 -15.42
CA ASN A 161 -31.57 15.01 -15.41
C ASN A 161 -32.05 14.59 -16.80
N ILE A 162 -32.46 13.33 -16.97
CA ILE A 162 -32.95 12.80 -18.24
C ILE A 162 -34.48 12.82 -18.23
N PRO A 163 -35.14 13.53 -19.19
CA PRO A 163 -36.60 13.58 -19.28
C PRO A 163 -37.21 12.19 -19.35
N GLY A 164 -38.32 11.95 -18.64
CA GLY A 164 -38.98 10.64 -18.58
C GLY A 164 -39.47 10.13 -19.94
N LYS A 165 -39.87 8.85 -20.01
CA LYS A 165 -40.29 8.20 -21.26
C LYS A 165 -41.57 8.78 -21.91
N ARG A 166 -42.29 9.68 -21.22
CA ARG A 166 -43.50 10.36 -21.71
C ARG A 166 -43.22 11.54 -22.63
N TYR A 167 -41.99 12.05 -22.64
CA TYR A 167 -41.58 13.16 -23.49
C TYR A 167 -41.26 12.68 -24.91
N GLU A 168 -41.26 13.63 -25.86
CA GLU A 168 -40.89 13.35 -27.25
C GLU A 168 -39.50 12.68 -27.33
N GLN A 169 -39.41 11.61 -28.12
CA GLN A 169 -38.22 10.76 -28.16
C GLN A 169 -36.99 11.51 -28.68
N SER A 170 -37.17 12.46 -29.62
CA SER A 170 -36.13 13.34 -30.15
C SER A 170 -35.52 14.21 -29.04
N PHE A 171 -36.36 14.83 -28.22
CA PHE A 171 -35.97 15.65 -27.08
C PHE A 171 -35.22 14.83 -26.05
N ARG A 172 -35.77 13.67 -25.62
CA ARG A 172 -35.09 12.77 -24.67
C ARG A 172 -33.74 12.29 -25.19
N ARG A 173 -33.61 12.00 -26.50
CA ARG A 173 -32.35 11.55 -27.11
C ARG A 173 -31.26 12.61 -27.03
N LYS A 174 -31.60 13.90 -27.14
CA LYS A 174 -30.64 14.99 -26.99
C LYS A 174 -29.94 14.98 -25.62
N PHE A 175 -30.72 14.84 -24.53
CA PHE A 175 -30.16 14.78 -23.17
C PHE A 175 -29.35 13.51 -22.92
N LEU A 176 -29.76 12.37 -23.50
CA LEU A 176 -29.00 11.13 -23.40
C LEU A 176 -27.66 11.21 -24.13
N ASN A 177 -27.64 11.79 -25.35
CA ASN A 177 -26.40 11.97 -26.10
C ASN A 177 -25.43 12.89 -25.35
N ASP A 178 -25.93 14.01 -24.83
CA ASP A 178 -25.14 14.94 -24.03
C ASP A 178 -24.60 14.28 -22.74
N PHE A 179 -25.36 13.37 -22.12
CA PHE A 179 -24.87 12.56 -21.00
C PHE A 179 -23.76 11.58 -21.41
N PHE A 180 -23.92 10.88 -22.53
CA PHE A 180 -22.90 9.94 -23.02
C PHE A 180 -21.63 10.64 -23.50
N GLU A 181 -21.72 11.84 -24.10
CA GLU A 181 -20.56 12.64 -24.47
C GLU A 181 -19.73 13.04 -23.24
N ASP A 182 -20.37 13.45 -22.15
CA ASP A 182 -19.64 13.79 -20.91
C ASP A 182 -18.95 12.57 -20.31
N VAL A 183 -19.59 11.39 -20.33
CA VAL A 183 -18.98 10.14 -19.89
C VAL A 183 -17.80 9.76 -20.77
N GLN A 184 -17.94 9.90 -22.10
CA GLN A 184 -16.86 9.61 -23.05
C GLN A 184 -15.66 10.53 -22.83
N ARG A 185 -15.88 11.84 -22.68
CA ARG A 185 -14.81 12.82 -22.42
C ARG A 185 -14.03 12.50 -21.16
N LEU A 186 -14.71 12.03 -20.11
CA LEU A 186 -14.10 11.65 -18.85
C LEU A 186 -13.24 10.37 -18.97
N ILE A 187 -13.63 9.42 -19.83
CA ILE A 187 -12.87 8.19 -20.04
C ILE A 187 -11.64 8.43 -20.92
N GLU A 188 -11.72 9.38 -21.86
CA GLU A 188 -10.64 9.72 -22.79
C GLU A 188 -9.59 10.68 -22.20
N SER A 189 -9.87 11.36 -21.09
CA SER A 189 -8.95 12.29 -20.40
C SER A 189 -7.89 11.58 -19.57
#